data_AF-A0A960IVQ8-F1
#
_entry.id   AF-A0A960IVQ8-F1
#
_cell.length_a   1.000
_cell.length_b   1.000
_cell.length_c   1.000
_cell.angle_alpha   90.00
_cell.angle_beta   90.00
_cell.angle_gamma   90.00
#
_symmetry.space_group_name_H-M   'P 1'
#
loop_
_entity.id
_entity.type
_entity.pdbx_description
1 polymer ?
#
loop_
_entity_poly.entity_id
_entity_poly.type
_entity_poly.pdbx_seq_one_letter_code
_entity_poly.pdbx_strand_id
1 'polypeptide(L)'
;MPTPVEDPLTNHLADIERDGWTVVPGVFDDATAEALVDRLEELEADLGITTASNSFEGRNTVRIYNLLAHGTLFETIPTDDRVLPVVEGVLDRGCLISSLSSIAIGPGESAQPIHA
;
A
#
# COMPACT_ATOMS: atom_id res chain seq x y z
N MET A 1 8.34 25.99 -29.81
CA MET A 1 8.66 25.75 -28.40
C MET A 1 8.36 24.29 -28.15
N PRO A 2 9.34 23.42 -27.82
CA PRO A 2 8.99 22.08 -27.36
C PRO A 2 8.22 22.23 -26.05
N THR A 3 7.08 21.55 -25.94
CA THR A 3 6.33 21.41 -24.69
C THR A 3 7.27 20.82 -23.64
N PRO A 4 7.33 21.33 -22.40
CA PRO A 4 8.10 20.68 -21.36
C PRO A 4 7.63 19.23 -21.26
N VAL A 5 8.57 18.29 -21.27
CA VAL A 5 8.26 16.92 -20.87
C VAL A 5 7.99 17.02 -19.38
N GLU A 6 6.73 16.94 -18.99
CA GLU A 6 6.33 16.98 -17.58
C GLU A 6 6.93 15.76 -16.88
N ASP A 7 7.66 16.03 -15.81
CA ASP A 7 8.24 15.02 -14.94
C ASP A 7 7.12 14.35 -14.13
N PRO A 8 6.93 13.02 -14.23
CA PRO A 8 5.87 12.31 -13.49
C PRO A 8 5.89 12.58 -11.99
N LEU A 9 7.07 12.70 -11.38
CA LEU A 9 7.21 13.01 -9.96
C LEU A 9 6.60 14.40 -9.65
N THR A 10 6.95 15.41 -10.43
CA THR A 10 6.41 16.77 -10.28
C THR A 10 4.88 16.78 -10.38
N ASN A 11 4.30 16.00 -11.28
CA ASN A 11 2.85 15.90 -11.44
C ASN A 11 2.18 15.22 -10.22
N HIS A 12 2.75 14.12 -9.71
CA HIS A 12 2.26 13.46 -8.51
C HIS A 12 2.28 14.37 -7.28
N LEU A 13 3.35 15.15 -7.08
CA LEU A 13 3.43 16.10 -5.97
C LEU A 13 2.42 17.24 -6.11
N ALA A 14 2.20 17.75 -7.32
CA ALA A 14 1.19 18.77 -7.57
C ALA A 14 -0.24 18.26 -7.33
N ASP A 15 -0.53 17.01 -7.71
CA ASP A 15 -1.83 16.38 -7.43
C ASP A 15 -2.04 16.16 -5.93
N ILE A 16 -1.01 15.73 -5.18
CA ILE A 16 -1.10 15.60 -3.71
C ILE A 16 -1.35 16.96 -3.05
N GLU A 17 -0.66 18.02 -3.46
CA GLU A 17 -0.87 19.37 -2.91
C GLU A 17 -2.29 19.88 -3.20
N ARG A 18 -2.82 19.60 -4.40
CA ARG A 18 -4.15 20.05 -4.84
C ARG A 18 -5.29 19.24 -4.22
N ASP A 19 -5.20 17.92 -4.27
CA ASP A 19 -6.31 16.98 -4.01
C ASP A 19 -6.12 16.14 -2.74
N GLY A 20 -4.92 16.14 -2.16
CA GLY A 20 -4.57 15.34 -0.98
C GLY A 20 -4.18 13.89 -1.29
N TRP A 21 -4.13 13.48 -2.57
CA TRP A 21 -3.77 12.13 -3.00
C TRP A 21 -3.28 12.10 -4.45
N THR A 22 -2.63 11.01 -4.85
CA THR A 22 -2.31 10.70 -6.26
C THR A 22 -2.32 9.17 -6.47
N VAL A 23 -2.38 8.72 -7.72
CA VAL A 23 -2.30 7.29 -8.09
C VAL A 23 -1.08 7.09 -8.98
N VAL A 24 -0.18 6.19 -8.55
CA VAL A 24 0.97 5.74 -9.35
C VAL A 24 0.60 4.41 -10.01
N PRO A 25 0.29 4.39 -11.32
CA PRO A 25 -0.17 3.16 -11.97
C PRO A 25 0.97 2.15 -12.17
N GLY A 26 0.63 0.87 -12.07
CA GLY A 26 1.54 -0.23 -12.45
C GLY A 26 2.75 -0.40 -11.56
N VAL A 27 2.68 -0.01 -10.27
CA VAL A 27 3.74 -0.28 -9.27
C VAL A 27 4.02 -1.79 -9.17
N PHE A 28 2.98 -2.62 -9.22
CA PHE A 28 3.15 -4.06 -9.40
C PHE A 28 2.80 -4.45 -10.83
N ASP A 29 3.61 -5.32 -11.42
CA ASP A 29 3.17 -6.11 -12.57
C ASP A 29 2.31 -7.29 -12.09
N ASP A 30 1.65 -7.96 -13.03
CA ASP A 30 0.71 -9.06 -12.73
C ASP A 30 1.39 -10.18 -11.93
N ALA A 31 2.63 -10.53 -12.28
CA ALA A 31 3.38 -11.60 -11.61
C ALA A 31 3.75 -11.23 -10.17
N THR A 32 4.17 -9.98 -9.92
CA THR A 32 4.49 -9.51 -8.58
C THR A 32 3.22 -9.41 -7.73
N ALA A 33 2.12 -8.94 -8.32
CA ALA A 33 0.84 -8.88 -7.63
C ALA A 33 0.33 -10.27 -7.23
N GLU A 34 0.40 -11.25 -8.13
CA GLU A 34 0.04 -12.66 -7.86
C GLU A 34 0.92 -13.24 -6.74
N ALA A 35 2.25 -13.07 -6.82
CA ALA A 35 3.16 -13.55 -5.79
C ALA A 35 2.91 -12.92 -4.40
N LEU A 36 2.53 -11.65 -4.34
CA LEU A 36 2.16 -10.98 -3.09
C LEU A 36 0.86 -11.56 -2.52
N VAL A 37 -0.14 -11.81 -3.36
CA VAL A 37 -1.42 -12.41 -2.93
C VAL A 37 -1.19 -13.82 -2.41
N ASP A 38 -0.50 -14.68 -3.17
CA ASP A 38 -0.18 -16.05 -2.75
C ASP A 38 0.54 -16.06 -1.40
N ARG A 39 1.53 -15.18 -1.23
CA ARG A 39 2.29 -15.10 0.02
C ARG A 39 1.44 -14.64 1.21
N LEU A 40 0.47 -13.76 0.98
CA LEU A 40 -0.46 -13.32 2.02
C LEU A 40 -1.43 -14.45 2.41
N GLU A 41 -1.92 -15.23 1.45
CA GLU A 41 -2.78 -16.39 1.72
C GLU A 41 -2.05 -17.48 2.52
N GLU A 42 -0.78 -17.75 2.18
CA GLU A 42 0.08 -18.64 2.97
C GLU A 42 0.24 -18.13 4.41
N LEU A 43 0.54 -16.84 4.58
CA LEU A 43 0.73 -16.23 5.90
C LEU A 43 -0.55 -16.25 6.75
N GLU A 44 -1.71 -16.02 6.13
CA GLU A 44 -3.01 -16.12 6.79
C GLU A 44 -3.18 -17.53 7.39
N ALA A 45 -2.91 -18.57 6.60
CA ALA A 45 -3.01 -19.95 7.04
C ALA A 45 -1.96 -20.31 8.12
N ASP A 46 -0.69 -19.97 7.88
CA ASP A 46 0.43 -20.33 8.76
C ASP A 46 0.32 -19.68 10.15
N LEU A 47 -0.15 -18.43 10.19
CA LEU A 47 -0.30 -17.66 11.43
C LEU A 47 -1.68 -17.85 12.07
N GLY A 48 -2.59 -18.57 11.41
CA GLY A 48 -3.96 -18.79 11.87
C GLY A 48 -4.74 -17.48 12.02
N ILE A 49 -4.51 -16.53 11.11
CA ILE A 49 -5.20 -15.23 11.13
C ILE A 49 -6.66 -15.43 10.77
N THR A 50 -7.54 -14.79 11.53
CA THR A 50 -8.99 -14.78 11.27
C THR A 50 -9.50 -13.34 11.28
N THR A 51 -10.72 -13.15 10.80
CA THR A 51 -11.37 -11.84 10.87
C THR A 51 -11.52 -11.33 12.29
N ALA A 52 -11.59 -10.02 12.45
CA ALA A 52 -11.74 -9.42 13.76
C ALA A 52 -13.18 -9.52 14.29
N SER A 53 -13.35 -9.42 15.60
CA SER A 53 -14.65 -9.45 16.26
C SER A 53 -15.33 -8.07 16.38
N ASN A 54 -14.67 -7.01 15.89
CA ASN A 54 -15.11 -5.63 16.04
C ASN A 54 -15.28 -4.93 14.68
N SER A 55 -16.09 -3.87 14.66
CA SER A 55 -16.39 -3.13 13.44
C SER A 55 -15.29 -2.18 12.97
N PHE A 56 -14.29 -1.89 13.81
CA PHE A 56 -13.18 -1.01 13.45
C PHE A 56 -12.22 -1.75 12.50
N GLU A 57 -11.86 -2.97 12.88
CA GLU A 57 -10.99 -3.85 12.09
C GLU A 57 -11.73 -4.52 10.92
N GLY A 58 -13.04 -4.74 11.07
CA GLY A 58 -13.92 -5.38 10.09
C GLY A 58 -14.22 -6.83 10.47
N ARG A 59 -15.50 -7.23 10.41
CA ARG A 59 -15.93 -8.57 10.81
C ARG A 59 -15.75 -9.62 9.72
N ASN A 60 -15.60 -9.16 8.48
CA ASN A 60 -15.32 -9.92 7.27
C ASN A 60 -14.00 -9.45 6.63
N THR A 61 -13.09 -8.84 7.41
CA THR A 61 -11.80 -8.32 6.93
C THR A 61 -10.66 -9.05 7.62
N VAL A 62 -9.70 -9.52 6.84
CA VAL A 62 -8.44 -10.10 7.33
C VAL A 62 -7.34 -9.05 7.23
N ARG A 63 -6.50 -8.97 8.27
CA ARG A 63 -5.39 -8.03 8.34
C ARG A 63 -4.14 -8.74 8.81
N ILE A 64 -3.05 -8.57 8.06
CA ILE A 64 -1.73 -9.06 8.46
C ILE A 64 -0.85 -7.85 8.69
N TYR A 65 -0.37 -7.70 9.92
CA TYR A 65 0.46 -6.59 10.35
C TYR A 65 1.94 -6.93 10.25
N ASN A 66 2.79 -5.90 10.20
CA ASN A 66 4.24 -6.01 10.25
C ASN A 66 4.83 -6.93 9.15
N LEU A 67 4.36 -6.77 7.91
CA LEU A 67 4.74 -7.62 6.78
C LEU A 67 6.25 -7.68 6.51
N LEU A 68 7.01 -6.65 6.89
CA LEU A 68 8.47 -6.66 6.79
C LEU A 68 9.13 -7.78 7.62
N ALA A 69 8.47 -8.31 8.65
CA ALA A 69 8.95 -9.47 9.39
C ALA A 69 8.73 -10.82 8.68
N HIS A 70 8.02 -10.82 7.54
CA HIS A 70 7.49 -12.04 6.91
C HIS A 70 8.10 -12.38 5.55
N GLY A 71 9.15 -11.66 5.13
CA GLY A 71 10.00 -12.04 4.00
C GLY A 71 10.41 -10.87 3.11
N THR A 72 11.46 -11.10 2.32
CA THR A 72 12.08 -10.09 1.44
C THR A 72 11.16 -9.60 0.32
N LEU A 73 10.11 -10.36 -0.02
CA LEU A 73 9.12 -9.95 -1.00
C LEU A 73 8.44 -8.63 -0.61
N PHE A 74 8.22 -8.39 0.69
CA PHE A 74 7.58 -7.17 1.19
C PHE A 74 8.55 -5.99 1.32
N GLU A 75 9.86 -6.26 1.40
CA GLU A 75 10.89 -5.22 1.56
C GLU A 75 11.01 -4.32 0.33
N THR A 76 10.63 -4.81 -0.85
CA THR A 76 10.70 -4.06 -2.12
C THR A 76 9.63 -2.97 -2.22
N ILE A 77 8.49 -3.15 -1.53
CA ILE A 77 7.33 -2.24 -1.59
C ILE A 77 7.69 -0.82 -1.12
N PRO A 78 8.24 -0.60 0.10
CA PRO A 78 8.56 0.74 0.57
C PRO A 78 9.71 1.41 -0.19
N THR A 79 10.51 0.64 -0.94
CA THR A 79 11.68 1.14 -1.67
C THR A 79 11.47 1.20 -3.18
N ASP A 80 10.24 1.05 -3.68
CA ASP A 80 9.99 1.10 -5.12
C ASP A 80 10.38 2.47 -5.70
N ASP A 81 11.21 2.47 -6.75
CA ASP A 81 11.77 3.67 -7.37
C ASP A 81 10.71 4.64 -7.94
N ARG A 82 9.47 4.18 -8.12
CA ARG A 82 8.35 5.02 -8.58
C ARG A 82 7.55 5.61 -7.42
N VAL A 83 7.64 5.02 -6.23
CA VAL A 83 6.86 5.41 -5.04
C VAL A 83 7.70 6.22 -4.07
N LEU A 84 8.90 5.74 -3.72
CA LEU A 84 9.73 6.36 -2.69
C LEU A 84 10.04 7.84 -3.00
N PRO A 85 10.37 8.26 -4.24
CA PRO A 85 10.59 9.68 -4.53
C PRO A 85 9.35 10.55 -4.31
N VAL A 86 8.14 10.03 -4.54
CA VAL A 86 6.89 10.74 -4.27
C VAL A 86 6.71 10.92 -2.76
N VAL A 87 6.96 9.87 -1.97
CA VAL A 87 6.87 9.91 -0.50
C VAL A 87 7.91 10.87 0.09
N GLU A 88 9.17 10.79 -0.35
CA GLU A 88 10.24 11.71 0.09
C GLU A 88 9.96 13.16 -0.34
N GLY A 89 9.27 13.37 -1.47
CA GLY A 89 8.85 14.72 -1.89
C GLY A 89 7.78 15.34 -0.98
N VAL A 90 7.06 14.53 -0.21
CA VAL A 90 6.05 14.99 0.77
C VAL A 90 6.60 15.06 2.20
N LEU A 91 7.41 14.06 2.61
CA LEU A 91 7.86 13.86 3.99
C LEU A 91 9.34 14.19 4.25
N ASP A 92 10.04 14.71 3.25
CA ASP A 92 11.49 14.84 3.18
C ASP A 92 12.24 13.50 3.06
N ARG A 93 13.50 13.60 2.61
CA ARG A 93 14.39 12.46 2.45
C ARG A 93 14.70 11.78 3.78
N GLY A 94 14.82 10.45 3.74
CA GLY A 94 15.09 9.65 4.94
C GLY A 94 13.86 9.45 5.83
N CYS A 95 12.65 9.62 5.28
CA CYS A 95 11.42 9.19 5.94
C CYS A 95 11.50 7.70 6.34
N LEU A 96 10.86 7.36 7.46
CA LEU A 96 10.86 5.99 7.99
C LEU A 96 9.51 5.32 7.79
N ILE A 97 9.52 4.00 7.59
CA ILE A 97 8.31 3.20 7.57
C ILE A 97 7.77 3.05 8.99
N SER A 98 6.53 3.51 9.18
CA SER A 98 5.78 3.31 10.43
C SER A 98 5.22 1.89 10.53
N SER A 99 4.52 1.44 9.48
CA SER A 99 4.00 0.06 9.39
C SER A 99 3.79 -0.35 7.93
N LEU A 100 3.87 -1.65 7.65
CA LEU A 100 3.46 -2.26 6.39
C LEU A 100 2.52 -3.41 6.72
N SER A 101 1.30 -3.35 6.20
CA SER A 101 0.22 -4.28 6.53
C SER A 101 -0.63 -4.58 5.30
N SER A 102 -1.28 -5.74 5.27
CA SER A 102 -2.30 -6.08 4.28
C SER A 102 -3.70 -5.92 4.88
N ILE A 103 -4.67 -5.62 4.02
CA ILE A 103 -6.09 -5.56 4.37
C ILE A 103 -6.86 -6.28 3.25
N ALA A 104 -7.35 -7.48 3.54
CA ALA A 104 -8.18 -8.26 2.62
C ALA A 104 -9.65 -8.13 3.05
N ILE A 105 -10.44 -7.42 2.23
CA ILE A 105 -11.86 -7.14 2.51
C ILE A 105 -12.70 -8.26 1.89
N GLY A 106 -13.36 -9.04 2.74
CA GLY A 106 -14.21 -10.15 2.33
C GLY A 106 -15.62 -9.71 1.89
N PRO A 107 -16.38 -10.64 1.25
CA PRO A 107 -17.73 -10.36 0.78
C PRO A 107 -18.68 -9.91 1.90
N GLY A 108 -19.48 -8.88 1.62
CA GLY A 108 -20.50 -8.39 2.56
C GLY A 108 -19.95 -7.58 3.74
N GLU A 109 -18.67 -7.21 3.73
CA GLU A 109 -18.13 -6.25 4.69
C GLU A 109 -18.81 -4.86 4.56
N SER A 110 -18.90 -4.16 5.67
CA SER A 110 -19.43 -2.79 5.71
C SER A 110 -18.35 -1.78 5.31
N ALA A 111 -18.75 -0.74 4.57
CA ALA A 111 -17.85 0.38 4.30
C ALA A 111 -17.39 1.06 5.60
N GLN A 112 -16.11 1.38 5.70
CA GLN A 112 -15.59 2.13 6.84
C GLN A 112 -16.17 3.55 6.86
N PRO A 113 -16.44 4.12 8.05
CA PRO A 113 -16.84 5.52 8.16
C PRO A 113 -15.71 6.43 7.66
N ILE A 114 -16.04 7.65 7.23
CA ILE A 114 -15.05 8.64 6.81
C ILE A 114 -14.11 8.96 7.98
N HIS A 115 -12.81 8.92 7.73
CA HIS A 115 -11.73 9.19 8.69
C HIS A 115 -10.51 9.78 7.99
N ALA A 116 -9.56 10.30 8.79
CA ALA A 116 -8.24 10.78 8.37
C ALA A 116 -7.19 10.24 9.35
#